data_AF-A0A091BZG5-F1
#
_entry.id   AF-A0A091BZG5-F1
#
_cell.length_a   1.000
_cell.length_b   1.000
_cell.length_c   1.000
_cell.angle_alpha   90.00
_cell.angle_beta   90.00
_cell.angle_gamma   90.00
#
_symmetry.space_group_name_H-M   'P 1'
#
loop_
_entity.id
_entity.type
_entity.pdbx_description
1 polymer ?
#
loop_
_entity_poly.entity_id
_entity_poly.type
_entity_poly.pdbx_seq_one_letter_code
_entity_poly.pdbx_strand_id
1 'polypeptide(L)'
;MSRGAFYKYFQDLEDAYFYLIHKYAMKIHEDILTSISQHKQDFFLGIENFLIYCSELDRNDHYWQMLQLLTQSSHSQMTKRKELSPDSPMFSQWLDLLKHNHFAMDSYDEALSFLYFIMNLVMDALTDCIVNNWTTEELVQDFRFQKNGYYKELNKELLNHLFYDSFCLKATVVLKL
;
A
#
# COMPACT_ATOMS: atom_id res chain seq x y z
N MET A 1 15.92 34.25 5.31
CA MET A 1 15.26 33.78 6.55
C MET A 1 16.31 33.68 7.66
N SER A 2 16.02 34.06 8.90
CA SER A 2 16.99 33.97 10.02
C SER A 2 16.95 32.59 10.67
N ARG A 3 18.07 32.12 11.23
CA ARG A 3 18.13 30.86 12.00
C ARG A 3 17.12 30.83 13.16
N GLY A 4 16.87 31.98 13.80
CA GLY A 4 15.88 32.09 14.87
C GLY A 4 14.42 31.92 14.43
N ALA A 5 14.11 32.10 13.14
CA ALA A 5 12.77 31.85 12.62
C ALA A 5 12.48 30.34 12.46
N PHE A 6 13.50 29.52 12.19
CA PHE A 6 13.38 28.06 12.08
C PHE A 6 12.91 27.44 13.40
N TYR A 7 13.54 27.85 14.51
CA TYR A 7 13.24 27.34 15.85
C TYR A 7 11.88 27.77 16.41
N LYS A 8 11.12 28.60 15.69
CA LYS A 8 9.70 28.85 16.01
C LYS A 8 8.79 27.70 15.58
N TYR A 9 9.21 26.92 14.58
CA TYR A 9 8.40 25.86 13.98
C TYR A 9 8.94 24.46 14.26
N PHE A 10 10.26 24.32 14.40
CA PHE A 10 10.91 23.03 14.60
C PHE A 10 11.93 23.09 15.74
N GLN A 11 12.00 22.04 16.54
CA GLN A 11 12.95 21.97 17.65
C GLN A 11 14.39 21.84 17.14
N ASP A 12 14.58 21.08 16.08
CA ASP A 12 15.86 20.84 15.41
C ASP A 12 15.64 20.39 13.95
N LEU A 13 16.73 19.99 13.29
CA LEU A 13 16.70 19.50 11.91
C LEU A 13 15.94 18.16 11.79
N GLU A 14 16.01 17.32 12.83
CA GLU A 14 15.40 15.99 12.84
C GLU A 14 13.87 16.10 12.94
N ASP A 15 13.36 17.01 13.77
CA ASP A 15 11.93 17.36 13.84
C ASP A 15 11.41 17.87 12.49
N ALA A 16 12.14 18.77 11.84
CA ALA A 16 11.80 19.24 10.49
C ALA A 16 11.81 18.11 9.45
N TYR A 17 12.79 17.20 9.54
CA TYR A 17 12.89 16.04 8.67
C TYR A 17 11.71 15.09 8.86
N PHE A 18 11.35 14.74 10.10
CA PHE A 18 10.20 13.89 10.40
C PHE A 18 8.88 14.49 9.96
N TYR A 19 8.72 15.80 10.15
CA TYR A 19 7.56 16.52 9.65
C TYR A 19 7.43 16.37 8.12
N LEU A 20 8.54 16.52 7.38
CA LEU A 20 8.56 16.36 5.92
C LEU A 20 8.25 14.93 5.48
N ILE A 21 8.87 13.93 6.08
CA ILE A 21 8.60 12.50 5.80
C ILE A 21 7.12 12.20 5.97
N HIS A 22 6.53 12.59 7.11
CA HIS A 22 5.11 12.36 7.35
C HIS A 22 4.22 13.11 6.36
N LYS A 23 4.56 14.36 6.04
CA LYS A 23 3.78 15.17 5.10
C LYS A 23 3.77 14.54 3.71
N TYR A 24 4.93 14.09 3.22
CA TYR A 24 5.03 13.47 1.90
C TYR A 24 4.42 12.08 1.86
N ALA A 25 4.59 11.26 2.91
CA ALA A 25 3.93 9.97 3.01
C ALA A 25 2.40 10.12 2.92
N MET A 26 1.83 11.09 3.63
CA MET A 26 0.39 11.36 3.54
C MET A 26 -0.06 11.78 2.14
N LYS A 27 0.73 12.64 1.47
CA LYS A 27 0.43 13.09 0.11
C LYS A 27 0.45 11.92 -0.87
N ILE A 28 1.47 11.07 -0.80
CA ILE A 28 1.59 9.90 -1.67
C ILE A 28 0.48 8.89 -1.40
N HIS A 29 0.10 8.65 -0.14
CA HIS A 29 -1.05 7.78 0.17
C HIS A 29 -2.36 8.31 -0.43
N GLU A 30 -2.59 9.62 -0.38
CA GLU A 30 -3.75 10.25 -1.03
C GLU A 30 -3.72 10.07 -2.56
N ASP A 31 -2.55 10.24 -3.17
CA ASP A 31 -2.37 10.10 -4.62
C ASP A 31 -2.51 8.65 -5.09
N ILE A 32 -2.08 7.67 -4.29
CA ILE A 32 -2.34 6.24 -4.51
C ILE A 32 -3.85 5.97 -4.54
N LEU A 33 -4.58 6.40 -3.50
CA LEU A 33 -6.04 6.22 -3.44
C LEU A 33 -6.75 6.92 -4.59
N THR A 34 -6.26 8.10 -4.98
CA THR A 34 -6.80 8.86 -6.12
C THR A 34 -6.60 8.10 -7.42
N SER A 35 -5.41 7.55 -7.67
CA SER A 35 -5.14 6.74 -8.87
C SER A 35 -6.02 5.48 -8.92
N ILE A 36 -6.15 4.75 -7.80
CA ILE A 36 -7.05 3.60 -7.70
C ILE A 36 -8.50 4.02 -7.97
N SER A 37 -8.93 5.17 -7.43
CA SER A 37 -10.28 5.71 -7.61
C SER A 37 -10.60 6.15 -9.03
N GLN A 38 -9.61 6.47 -9.87
CA GLN A 38 -9.84 6.78 -11.29
C GLN A 38 -10.16 5.53 -12.10
N HIS A 39 -9.68 4.37 -11.66
CA HIS A 39 -9.89 3.07 -12.30
C HIS A 39 -10.78 2.16 -11.43
N LYS A 40 -11.93 2.66 -10.96
CA LYS A 40 -12.79 1.99 -9.95
C LYS A 40 -13.14 0.53 -10.24
N GLN A 41 -13.11 0.12 -11.50
CA GLN A 41 -13.46 -1.24 -11.95
C GLN A 41 -12.25 -2.19 -12.00
N ASP A 42 -11.03 -1.68 -11.86
CA ASP A 42 -9.80 -2.48 -11.79
C ASP A 42 -8.83 -1.86 -10.79
N PHE A 43 -8.97 -2.30 -9.54
CA PHE A 43 -8.15 -1.88 -8.40
C PHE A 43 -6.64 -1.92 -8.70
N PHE A 44 -6.17 -3.02 -9.29
CA PHE A 44 -4.74 -3.25 -9.52
C PHE A 44 -4.23 -2.47 -10.73
N LEU A 45 -5.07 -2.21 -11.73
CA LEU A 45 -4.73 -1.29 -12.82
C LEU A 45 -4.48 0.12 -12.31
N GLY A 46 -5.28 0.59 -11.34
CA GLY A 46 -5.06 1.90 -10.72
C GLY A 46 -3.73 2.00 -9.98
N ILE A 47 -3.29 0.91 -9.34
CA ILE A 47 -1.96 0.82 -8.74
C ILE A 47 -0.87 0.80 -9.82
N GLU A 48 -1.03 -0.04 -10.85
CA GLU A 48 -0.06 -0.16 -11.95
C GLU A 48 0.16 1.19 -12.66
N ASN A 49 -0.92 1.93 -12.92
CA ASN A 49 -0.86 3.27 -13.51
C ASN A 49 -0.15 4.28 -12.61
N PHE A 50 -0.33 4.18 -11.28
CA PHE A 50 0.39 5.02 -10.33
C PHE A 50 1.89 4.72 -10.34
N LEU A 51 2.27 3.43 -10.40
CA LEU A 51 3.66 3.01 -10.49
C LEU A 51 4.32 3.50 -11.78
N ILE A 52 3.65 3.37 -12.92
CA ILE A 52 4.11 3.87 -14.23
C ILE A 52 4.30 5.39 -14.17
N TYR A 53 3.30 6.12 -13.66
CA TYR A 53 3.41 7.57 -13.50
C TYR A 53 4.65 7.96 -12.70
N CYS A 54 4.90 7.27 -11.57
CA CYS A 54 6.05 7.55 -10.71
C CYS A 54 7.39 7.23 -11.39
N SER A 55 7.49 6.14 -12.15
CA SER A 55 8.76 5.74 -12.79
C SER A 55 9.16 6.66 -13.94
N GLU A 56 8.19 7.32 -14.58
CA GLU A 56 8.37 8.22 -15.71
C GLU A 56 8.68 9.68 -15.31
N LEU A 57 8.65 10.00 -14.01
CA LEU A 57 8.95 11.36 -13.53
C LEU A 57 10.40 11.77 -13.84
N ASP A 58 10.57 13.05 -14.20
CA ASP A 58 11.89 13.67 -14.31
C ASP A 58 12.60 13.64 -12.95
N ARG A 59 13.91 13.37 -12.96
CA ARG A 59 14.69 13.26 -11.71
C ARG A 59 14.79 14.58 -10.93
N ASN A 60 14.54 15.71 -11.58
CA ASN A 60 14.46 17.03 -10.97
C ASN A 60 13.02 17.40 -10.56
N ASP A 61 12.03 16.57 -10.89
CA ASP A 61 10.65 16.80 -10.46
C ASP A 61 10.57 16.75 -8.92
N HIS A 62 9.80 17.68 -8.35
CA HIS A 62 9.69 17.77 -6.90
C HIS A 62 9.03 16.51 -6.30
N TYR A 63 8.07 15.92 -6.99
CA TYR A 63 7.42 14.68 -6.58
C TYR A 63 8.40 13.49 -6.62
N TRP A 64 9.27 13.43 -7.63
CA TRP A 64 10.35 12.44 -7.67
C TRP A 64 11.27 12.55 -6.45
N GLN A 65 11.64 13.77 -6.06
CA GLN A 65 12.45 14.02 -4.87
C GLN A 65 11.72 13.62 -3.58
N MET A 66 10.40 13.78 -3.50
CA MET A 66 9.60 13.27 -2.39
C MET A 66 9.70 11.75 -2.30
N LEU A 67 9.49 11.05 -3.42
CA LEU A 67 9.60 9.60 -3.49
C LEU A 67 10.99 9.13 -3.05
N GLN A 68 12.04 9.72 -3.61
CA GLN A 68 13.41 9.39 -3.27
C GLN A 68 13.71 9.61 -1.77
N LEU A 69 13.19 10.69 -1.18
CA LEU A 69 13.35 10.94 0.25
C LEU A 69 12.70 9.86 1.10
N LEU A 70 11.49 9.43 0.72
CA LEU A 70 10.73 8.42 1.46
C LEU A 70 11.34 7.02 1.32
N THR A 71 11.81 6.65 0.14
CA THR A 71 12.45 5.34 -0.09
C THR A 71 13.82 5.21 0.60
N GLN A 72 14.48 6.34 0.87
CA GLN A 72 15.73 6.37 1.64
C GLN A 72 15.52 6.53 3.15
N SER A 73 14.30 6.89 3.58
CA SER A 73 13.98 7.02 4.99
C SER A 73 13.89 5.64 5.65
N SER A 74 14.28 5.54 6.93
CA SER A 74 14.31 4.24 7.59
C SER A 74 12.90 3.69 7.77
N HIS A 75 12.76 2.36 7.64
CA HIS A 75 11.47 1.67 7.72
C HIS A 75 10.68 2.02 9.00
N SER A 76 11.36 2.22 10.14
CA SER A 76 10.73 2.63 11.41
C SER A 76 10.07 4.02 11.37
N GLN A 77 10.53 4.90 10.48
CA GLN A 77 9.99 6.26 10.31
C GLN A 77 8.73 6.25 9.43
N MET A 78 8.67 5.34 8.45
CA MET A 78 7.55 5.20 7.51
C MET A 78 6.40 4.32 8.05
N THR A 79 6.72 3.33 8.89
CA THR A 79 5.76 2.31 9.35
C THR A 79 4.90 2.72 10.53
N LYS A 80 5.12 3.90 11.12
CA LYS A 80 4.31 4.37 12.24
C LYS A 80 2.87 4.62 11.79
N ARG A 81 2.02 3.62 12.01
CA ARG A 81 0.57 3.70 11.76
C ARG A 81 0.00 4.79 12.66
N LYS A 82 -0.67 5.76 12.05
CA LYS A 82 -1.54 6.66 12.78
C LYS A 82 -2.92 6.02 12.87
N GLU A 83 -3.60 6.28 13.97
CA GLU A 83 -5.03 6.01 14.05
C GLU A 83 -5.71 6.90 13.02
N LEU A 84 -6.13 6.27 11.92
CA LEU A 84 -7.12 6.89 11.04
C LEU A 84 -8.44 6.89 11.83
N SER A 85 -9.17 7.99 11.78
CA SER A 85 -10.52 8.00 12.33
C SER A 85 -11.44 7.21 11.38
N PRO A 86 -12.33 6.34 11.90
CA PRO A 86 -13.36 5.70 11.08
C PRO A 86 -14.21 6.71 10.29
N ASP A 87 -14.39 7.91 10.83
CA ASP A 87 -15.17 8.99 10.22
C ASP A 87 -14.33 9.88 9.27
N SER A 88 -13.06 9.54 9.04
CA SER A 88 -12.22 10.32 8.14
C SER A 88 -12.68 10.18 6.68
N PRO A 89 -12.64 11.27 5.88
CA PRO A 89 -12.98 11.21 4.46
C PRO A 89 -12.13 10.20 3.67
N MET A 90 -10.84 10.09 4.01
CA MET A 90 -9.92 9.12 3.42
C MET A 90 -10.35 7.67 3.69
N PHE A 91 -10.73 7.35 4.94
CA PHE A 91 -11.18 6.01 5.27
C PHE A 91 -12.53 5.69 4.63
N SER A 92 -13.43 6.67 4.54
CA SER A 92 -14.70 6.52 3.79
C SER A 92 -14.44 6.20 2.31
N GLN A 93 -13.53 6.94 1.66
CA GLN A 93 -13.11 6.68 0.27
C GLN A 93 -12.52 5.26 0.12
N TRP A 94 -11.71 4.85 1.10
CA TRP A 94 -11.13 3.50 1.11
C TRP A 94 -12.21 2.41 1.18
N LEU A 95 -13.17 2.52 2.10
CA LEU A 95 -14.28 1.56 2.20
C LEU A 95 -15.11 1.50 0.91
N ASP A 96 -15.32 2.63 0.25
CA ASP A 96 -16.02 2.67 -1.03
C ASP A 96 -15.25 1.93 -2.14
N LEU A 97 -13.93 2.09 -2.20
CA LEU A 97 -13.08 1.35 -3.13
C LEU A 97 -13.15 -0.16 -2.91
N LEU A 98 -13.12 -0.58 -1.65
CA LEU A 98 -13.23 -2.00 -1.27
C LEU A 98 -14.55 -2.59 -1.73
N LYS A 99 -15.68 -1.91 -1.46
CA LYS A 99 -17.01 -2.35 -1.89
C LYS A 99 -17.13 -2.43 -3.41
N HIS A 100 -16.64 -1.44 -4.14
CA HIS A 100 -16.71 -1.43 -5.61
C HIS A 100 -15.89 -2.55 -6.25
N ASN A 101 -14.77 -2.95 -5.63
CA ASN A 101 -13.90 -4.02 -6.12
C ASN A 101 -14.21 -5.38 -5.48
N HIS A 102 -15.34 -5.51 -4.79
CA HIS A 102 -15.82 -6.74 -4.17
C HIS A 102 -14.85 -7.36 -3.14
N PHE A 103 -14.06 -6.53 -2.46
CA PHE A 103 -13.26 -6.96 -1.32
C PHE A 103 -14.17 -7.03 -0.08
N ALA A 104 -14.36 -8.25 0.43
CA ALA A 104 -15.03 -8.45 1.72
C ALA A 104 -14.05 -8.16 2.85
N MET A 105 -14.49 -7.37 3.83
CA MET A 105 -13.76 -7.10 5.07
C MET A 105 -14.74 -7.29 6.22
N ASP A 106 -14.32 -8.03 7.24
CA ASP A 106 -15.11 -8.39 8.42
C ASP A 106 -15.10 -7.28 9.47
N SER A 107 -14.10 -6.39 9.44
CA SER A 107 -13.94 -5.35 10.46
C SER A 107 -13.25 -4.08 9.97
N TYR A 108 -13.39 -3.02 10.77
CA TYR A 108 -12.63 -1.77 10.64
C TYR A 108 -11.13 -2.03 10.64
N ASP A 109 -10.64 -2.83 11.60
CA ASP A 109 -9.21 -3.10 11.78
C ASP A 109 -8.63 -3.90 10.61
N GLU A 110 -9.42 -4.79 10.02
CA GLU A 110 -9.03 -5.52 8.81
C GLU A 110 -8.94 -4.59 7.60
N ALA A 111 -9.96 -3.77 7.37
CA ALA A 111 -9.95 -2.78 6.29
C ALA A 111 -8.77 -1.80 6.45
N LEU A 112 -8.48 -1.34 7.68
CA LEU A 112 -7.34 -0.48 7.98
C LEU A 112 -6.00 -1.19 7.76
N SER A 113 -5.90 -2.45 8.17
CA SER A 113 -4.70 -3.27 7.94
C SER A 113 -4.46 -3.49 6.45
N PHE A 114 -5.52 -3.73 5.68
CA PHE A 114 -5.45 -3.88 4.24
C PHE A 114 -5.03 -2.58 3.54
N LEU A 115 -5.51 -1.42 4.01
CA LEU A 115 -5.03 -0.12 3.52
C LEU A 115 -3.50 0.01 3.67
N TYR A 116 -2.99 -0.22 4.87
CA TYR A 116 -1.55 -0.15 5.13
C TYR A 116 -0.76 -1.19 4.36
N PHE A 117 -1.32 -2.38 4.14
CA PHE A 117 -0.71 -3.39 3.30
C PHE A 117 -0.55 -2.90 1.85
N ILE A 118 -1.60 -2.31 1.27
CA ILE A 118 -1.52 -1.75 -0.09
C ILE A 118 -0.53 -0.59 -0.16
N MET A 119 -0.50 0.29 0.84
CA MET A 119 0.48 1.39 0.88
C MET A 119 1.91 0.87 0.91
N ASN A 120 2.19 -0.15 1.72
CA ASN A 120 3.50 -0.78 1.77
C ASN A 120 3.85 -1.45 0.45
N LEU A 121 2.93 -2.21 -0.15
CA LEU A 121 3.15 -2.86 -1.44
C LEU A 121 3.59 -1.87 -2.52
N VAL A 122 2.91 -0.72 -2.60
CA VAL A 122 3.26 0.33 -3.57
C VAL A 122 4.61 0.97 -3.24
N MET A 123 4.85 1.32 -1.97
CA MET A 123 6.10 1.96 -1.56
C MET A 123 7.32 1.03 -1.69
N ASP A 124 7.15 -0.27 -1.44
CA ASP A 124 8.19 -1.27 -1.61
C ASP A 124 8.52 -1.42 -3.10
N ALA A 125 7.52 -1.53 -3.98
CA ALA A 125 7.74 -1.58 -5.42
C ALA A 125 8.47 -0.33 -5.96
N LEU A 126 8.11 0.87 -5.47
CA LEU A 126 8.79 2.11 -5.83
C LEU A 126 10.22 2.17 -5.25
N THR A 127 10.42 1.66 -4.03
CA THR A 127 11.75 1.55 -3.41
C THR A 127 12.64 0.66 -4.25
N ASP A 128 12.17 -0.53 -4.62
CA ASP A 128 12.92 -1.47 -5.45
C ASP A 128 13.22 -0.86 -6.82
N CYS A 129 12.26 -0.17 -7.44
CA CYS A 129 12.48 0.53 -8.70
C CYS A 129 13.59 1.60 -8.59
N ILE A 130 13.53 2.43 -7.55
CA ILE A 130 14.48 3.53 -7.34
C ILE A 130 15.87 3.01 -7.02
N VAL A 131 15.99 2.05 -6.10
CA VAL A 131 17.27 1.50 -5.63
C VAL A 131 17.97 0.72 -6.74
N ASN A 132 17.21 -0.07 -7.51
CA ASN A 132 17.77 -0.89 -8.59
C ASN A 132 17.89 -0.15 -9.94
N ASN A 133 17.40 1.09 -10.03
CA ASN A 133 17.30 1.87 -11.27
C ASN A 133 16.52 1.13 -12.37
N TRP A 134 15.41 0.48 -12.00
CA TRP A 134 14.57 -0.24 -12.96
C TRP A 134 13.91 0.71 -13.97
N THR A 135 13.71 0.17 -15.16
CA THR A 135 12.82 0.72 -16.18
C THR A 135 11.36 0.56 -15.76
N THR A 136 10.46 1.32 -16.40
CA THR A 136 9.01 1.19 -16.20
C THR A 136 8.55 -0.24 -16.48
N GLU A 137 9.09 -0.89 -17.52
CA GLU A 137 8.75 -2.25 -17.90
C GLU A 137 9.14 -3.27 -16.81
N GLU A 138 10.34 -3.14 -16.24
CA GLU A 138 10.83 -4.01 -15.15
C GLU A 138 9.96 -3.85 -13.90
N LEU A 139 9.64 -2.61 -13.50
CA LEU A 139 8.76 -2.33 -12.37
C LEU A 139 7.37 -2.95 -12.56
N VAL A 140 6.75 -2.72 -13.71
CA VAL A 140 5.41 -3.25 -14.00
C VAL A 140 5.41 -4.77 -14.05
N GLN A 141 6.45 -5.36 -14.64
CA GLN A 141 6.58 -6.81 -14.71
C GLN A 141 6.73 -7.43 -13.32
N ASP A 142 7.57 -6.86 -12.46
CA ASP A 142 7.75 -7.32 -11.10
C ASP A 142 6.46 -7.19 -10.28
N PHE A 143 5.80 -6.03 -10.34
CA PHE A 143 4.50 -5.81 -9.69
C PHE A 143 3.44 -6.85 -10.12
N ARG A 144 3.38 -7.18 -11.42
CA ARG A 144 2.48 -8.22 -11.93
C ARG A 144 2.84 -9.62 -11.39
N PHE A 145 4.12 -9.93 -11.20
CA PHE A 145 4.53 -11.18 -10.56
C PHE A 145 4.12 -11.23 -9.09
N GLN A 146 4.35 -10.15 -8.33
CA GLN A 146 3.92 -10.04 -6.94
C GLN A 146 2.40 -10.22 -6.82
N LYS A 147 1.62 -9.48 -7.62
CA LYS A 147 0.16 -9.62 -7.74
C LYS A 147 -0.28 -11.07 -7.96
N ASN A 148 0.34 -11.74 -8.94
CA ASN A 148 0.03 -13.13 -9.26
C ASN A 148 0.45 -14.11 -8.16
N GLY A 149 1.54 -13.83 -7.44
CA GLY A 149 1.94 -14.56 -6.24
C GLY A 149 0.86 -14.50 -5.15
N TYR A 150 0.35 -13.30 -4.86
CA TYR A 150 -0.75 -13.12 -3.89
C TYR A 150 -2.00 -13.90 -4.26
N TYR A 151 -2.44 -13.82 -5.53
CA TYR A 151 -3.61 -14.59 -5.98
C TYR A 151 -3.41 -16.11 -5.87
N LYS A 152 -2.18 -16.61 -6.07
CA LYS A 152 -1.88 -18.05 -5.92
C LYS A 152 -1.91 -18.49 -4.47
N GLU A 153 -1.36 -17.71 -3.55
CA GLU A 153 -1.36 -18.06 -2.12
C GLU A 153 -2.78 -17.99 -1.52
N LEU A 154 -3.56 -16.96 -1.85
CA LEU A 154 -4.97 -16.86 -1.44
C LEU A 154 -5.82 -18.06 -1.94
N ASN A 155 -5.57 -18.52 -3.17
CA ASN A 155 -6.27 -19.69 -3.70
C ASN A 155 -5.80 -21.01 -3.07
N LYS A 156 -4.56 -21.11 -2.58
CA LYS A 156 -4.10 -22.29 -1.83
C LYS A 156 -4.76 -22.40 -0.47
N GLU A 157 -4.97 -21.28 0.23
CA GLU A 157 -5.69 -21.27 1.51
C GLU A 157 -7.17 -21.65 1.33
N LEU A 158 -7.83 -21.16 0.27
CA LEU A 158 -9.19 -21.58 -0.09
C LEU A 158 -9.27 -23.06 -0.47
N LEU A 159 -8.29 -23.60 -1.21
CA LEU A 159 -8.21 -25.03 -1.50
C LEU A 159 -7.97 -25.85 -0.22
N ASN A 160 -7.11 -25.40 0.69
CA ASN A 160 -6.88 -26.09 1.96
C ASN A 160 -8.14 -26.16 2.83
N HIS A 161 -8.98 -25.12 2.83
CA HIS A 161 -10.30 -25.15 3.49
C HIS A 161 -11.30 -26.09 2.79
N LEU A 162 -11.34 -26.11 1.46
CA LEU A 162 -12.21 -27.03 0.69
C LEU A 162 -11.77 -28.51 0.81
N PHE A 163 -10.47 -28.77 0.97
CA PHE A 163 -9.94 -30.12 1.23
C PHE A 163 -10.10 -30.55 2.70
N TYR A 164 -10.12 -29.62 3.67
CA TYR A 164 -10.40 -29.95 5.07
C TYR A 164 -11.86 -30.39 5.28
N ASP A 165 -12.82 -29.69 4.68
CA ASP A 165 -14.24 -30.05 4.79
C ASP A 165 -14.57 -31.36 4.07
N SER A 166 -13.87 -31.68 2.98
CA SER A 166 -14.04 -32.96 2.28
C SER A 166 -13.38 -34.15 3.01
N PHE A 167 -12.48 -33.91 3.98
CA PHE A 167 -11.87 -34.96 4.80
C PHE A 167 -12.69 -35.24 6.08
N CYS A 168 -13.30 -34.21 6.68
CA CYS A 168 -14.18 -34.38 7.85
C CYS A 168 -15.50 -35.11 7.51
N LEU A 169 -16.05 -34.96 6.30
CA LEU A 169 -17.27 -35.68 5.89
C LEU A 169 -17.06 -37.16 5.53
N LYS A 170 -15.82 -37.62 5.33
CA LYS A 170 -15.51 -39.05 5.12
C LYS A 170 -15.17 -39.79 6.42
N ALA A 171 -14.86 -39.09 7.50
CA ALA A 171 -14.53 -39.71 8.79
C ALA A 171 -15.77 -40.11 9.64
N THR A 172 -16.96 -39.57 9.35
CA THR A 172 -18.17 -39.86 10.16
C THR A 172 -18.96 -41.09 9.71
N VAL A 173 -18.69 -41.68 8.55
CA VAL A 173 -19.45 -42.84 8.03
C VAL A 173 -18.80 -44.21 8.36
N VAL A 174 -17.59 -44.25 8.93
CA VAL A 174 -16.86 -45.53 9.18
C VAL A 174 -16.83 -45.96 10.65
N LEU A 175 -17.54 -45.28 11.57
CA LEU A 175 -17.61 -45.67 12.99
C LEU A 175 -19.02 -46.01 13.49
N LYS A 176 -19.81 -46.70 12.66
CA LYS A 176 -20.99 -47.47 13.11
C LYS A 176 -21.07 -48.80 12.37
N LEU A 177 -20.24 -49.75 12.77
CA LEU A 177 -20.53 -51.19 12.76
C LEU A 177 -19.74 -51.84 13.90
#